data_AF-A0AAV3UBS6-F1
#
_entry.id   AF-A0AAV3UBS6-F1
#
_cell.length_a   1.000
_cell.length_b   1.000
_cell.length_c   1.000
_cell.angle_alpha   90.00
_cell.angle_beta   90.00
_cell.angle_gamma   90.00
#
_symmetry.space_group_name_H-M   'P 1'
#
loop_
_entity.id
_entity.type
_entity.pdbx_description
1 polymer ?
#
loop_
_entity_poly.entity_id
_entity_poly.type
_entity_poly.pdbx_seq_one_letter_code
_entity_poly.pdbx_strand_id
1 'polypeptide(L)'
;MVEIPFALELAGHALGALGAVLIFFEFFQLPDYIEYDSEYNDYTIDISPMEVREYTSVGRIGAFVMAVGFALQFLATLLTH
;
A
#
# COMPACT_ATOMS: atom_id res chain seq x y z
N MET A 1 -21.12 9.35 -24.55
CA MET A 1 -20.76 7.99 -24.08
C MET A 1 -19.28 8.05 -23.70
N VAL A 2 -18.90 7.53 -22.53
CA VAL A 2 -17.48 7.47 -22.15
C VAL A 2 -16.82 6.40 -23.01
N GLU A 3 -15.73 6.75 -23.68
CA GLU A 3 -14.95 5.79 -24.46
C GLU A 3 -14.24 4.82 -23.50
N ILE A 4 -14.28 3.52 -23.83
CA ILE A 4 -13.69 2.46 -22.99
C ILE A 4 -12.23 2.74 -22.63
N PRO A 5 -11.36 3.21 -23.55
CA PRO A 5 -9.98 3.56 -23.20
C PRO A 5 -9.90 4.67 -22.16
N PHE A 6 -10.72 5.73 -22.28
CA PHE A 6 -10.74 6.82 -21.31
C PHE A 6 -11.18 6.35 -19.91
N ALA A 7 -12.17 5.46 -19.83
CA ALA A 7 -12.58 4.88 -18.54
C ALA A 7 -11.46 4.04 -17.90
N LEU A 8 -10.72 3.27 -18.71
CA LEU A 8 -9.59 2.46 -18.26
C LEU A 8 -8.42 3.33 -17.78
N GLU A 9 -8.10 4.42 -18.49
CA GLU A 9 -7.07 5.39 -18.06
C GLU A 9 -7.42 6.01 -16.71
N LEU A 10 -8.66 6.51 -16.58
CA LEU A 10 -9.11 7.14 -15.34
C LEU A 10 -9.07 6.16 -14.15
N ALA A 11 -9.54 4.93 -14.35
CA ALA A 11 -9.47 3.89 -13.34
C ALA A 11 -8.01 3.51 -13.01
N GLY A 12 -7.15 3.41 -14.03
CA GLY A 12 -5.72 3.14 -13.87
C GLY A 12 -5.00 4.21 -13.05
N HIS A 13 -5.24 5.49 -13.33
CA HIS A 13 -4.71 6.61 -12.56
C HIS A 13 -5.19 6.60 -11.11
N ALA A 14 -6.50 6.36 -10.88
CA ALA A 14 -7.06 6.32 -9.54
C ALA A 14 -6.47 5.18 -8.71
N LEU A 15 -6.39 3.97 -9.27
CA LEU A 15 -5.77 2.83 -8.59
C LEU A 15 -4.27 3.04 -8.39
N GLY A 16 -3.55 3.58 -9.38
CA GLY A 16 -2.13 3.91 -9.23
C GLY A 16 -1.86 4.88 -8.08
N ALA A 17 -2.66 5.93 -7.96
CA ALA A 17 -2.56 6.91 -6.86
C ALA A 17 -2.87 6.27 -5.50
N LEU A 18 -3.95 5.50 -5.39
CA LEU A 18 -4.32 4.80 -4.15
C LEU A 18 -3.24 3.79 -3.74
N GLY A 19 -2.73 3.00 -4.69
CA GLY A 19 -1.66 2.05 -4.44
C GLY A 19 -0.38 2.73 -3.94
N ALA A 20 0.01 3.85 -4.55
CA ALA A 20 1.16 4.64 -4.12
C ALA A 20 1.01 5.17 -2.69
N VAL A 21 -0.18 5.65 -2.32
CA VAL A 21 -0.46 6.13 -0.96
C VAL A 21 -0.35 5.00 0.06
N LEU A 22 -0.87 3.82 -0.24
CA LEU A 22 -0.77 2.65 0.66
C LEU A 22 0.68 2.18 0.84
N ILE A 23 1.46 2.16 -0.25
CA ILE A 23 2.90 1.86 -0.19
C ILE A 23 3.62 2.93 0.63
N PHE A 24 3.29 4.20 0.44
CA PHE A 24 3.84 5.29 1.25
C PHE A 24 3.55 5.06 2.73
N PHE A 25 2.31 4.72 3.10
CA PHE A 25 1.99 4.44 4.50
C PHE A 25 2.83 3.30 5.09
N GLU A 26 3.15 2.26 4.32
CA GLU A 26 4.05 1.19 4.77
C GLU A 26 5.44 1.70 5.13
N PHE A 27 6.03 2.56 4.30
CA PHE A 27 7.38 3.07 4.52
C PHE A 27 7.50 4.03 5.71
N PHE A 28 6.40 4.66 6.12
CA PHE A 28 6.38 5.67 7.17
C PHE A 28 5.73 5.18 8.47
N GLN A 29 5.56 3.86 8.63
CA GLN A 29 5.12 3.30 9.90
C GLN A 29 6.19 3.54 10.97
N LEU A 30 5.78 4.13 12.08
CA LEU A 30 6.63 4.23 13.27
C LEU A 30 6.71 2.85 13.94
N PRO A 31 7.89 2.44 14.44
CA PRO A 31 7.99 1.26 15.29
C PRO A 31 7.18 1.48 16.58
N ASP A 32 6.48 0.43 17.00
CA ASP A 32 5.83 0.41 18.31
C ASP A 32 6.89 0.15 19.37
N TYR A 33 7.11 1.13 20.25
CA TYR A 33 8.10 1.04 21.34
C TYR A 33 7.52 0.45 22.63
N ILE A 34 6.22 0.12 22.65
CA ILE A 34 5.50 -0.32 23.84
C ILE A 34 4.95 -1.71 23.59
N GLU A 35 5.46 -2.68 24.33
CA GLU A 35 4.98 -4.06 24.29
C GLU A 35 4.33 -4.41 25.63
N TYR A 36 3.13 -4.99 25.59
CA TYR A 36 2.40 -5.42 26.78
C TYR A 36 2.77 -6.87 27.12
N ASP A 37 3.36 -7.05 28.30
CA ASP A 37 3.70 -8.37 28.84
C ASP A 37 2.53 -8.91 29.66
N SER A 38 1.85 -9.94 29.12
CA SER A 38 0.71 -10.58 29.79
C SER A 38 1.08 -11.47 30.98
N GLU A 39 2.34 -11.89 31.09
CA GLU A 39 2.83 -12.73 32.18
C GLU A 39 3.04 -11.89 33.46
N TYR A 40 3.53 -10.66 33.31
CA TYR A 40 3.76 -9.73 34.42
C TYR A 40 2.73 -8.60 34.52
N ASN A 41 1.79 -8.52 33.56
CA ASN A 41 0.78 -7.49 33.46
C ASN A 41 1.39 -6.07 33.47
N ASP A 42 2.51 -5.91 32.75
CA ASP A 42 3.33 -4.70 32.71
C ASP A 42 3.60 -4.25 31.26
N TYR A 43 3.97 -2.99 31.08
CA TYR A 43 4.35 -2.41 29.79
C TYR A 43 5.85 -2.24 29.72
N THR A 44 6.50 -2.94 28.80
CA THR A 44 7.94 -2.80 28.55
C THR A 44 8.17 -1.82 27.41
N ILE A 45 9.10 -0.89 27.61
CA ILE A 45 9.54 0.06 26.58
C ILE A 45 10.81 -0.49 25.94
N ASP A 46 10.73 -0.93 24.69
CA ASP A 46 11.92 -1.31 23.93
C ASP A 46 12.57 -0.05 23.34
N ILE A 47 13.79 0.26 23.77
CA ILE A 47 14.53 1.47 23.38
C ILE A 47 15.31 1.24 22.07
N SER A 48 15.39 -0.01 21.60
CA SER A 48 16.03 -0.38 20.34
C SER A 48 15.26 -1.54 19.67
N PRO A 49 14.01 -1.32 19.23
CA PRO A 49 13.22 -2.35 18.58
C PRO A 49 13.95 -2.81 17.31
N MET A 50 14.50 -4.03 17.37
CA MET A 50 15.26 -4.63 16.28
C MET A 50 14.31 -5.21 15.21
N GLU A 51 13.05 -5.43 15.58
CA GLU A 51 11.96 -5.80 14.68
C GLU A 51 11.26 -4.55 14.16
N VAL A 52 11.84 -3.95 13.13
CA VAL A 52 11.00 -3.20 12.17
C VAL A 52 9.98 -4.21 11.68
N ARG A 53 8.69 -4.03 11.96
CA ARG A 53 7.62 -4.86 11.39
C ARG A 53 7.61 -4.63 9.87
N GLU A 54 8.50 -5.29 9.16
CA GLU A 54 8.75 -5.18 7.71
C GLU A 54 7.59 -5.68 6.84
N TYR A 55 6.48 -6.13 7.44
CA TYR A 55 5.41 -6.80 6.73
C TYR A 55 4.05 -6.42 7.29
N THR A 56 3.58 -5.20 7.09
CA THR A 56 2.14 -4.98 7.19
C THR A 56 1.46 -5.26 5.85
N SER A 57 0.24 -5.78 5.94
CA SER A 57 -0.57 -6.11 4.76
C SER A 57 -0.88 -4.87 3.90
N VAL A 58 -0.73 -3.66 4.45
CA VAL A 58 -1.05 -2.38 3.80
C VAL A 58 -0.14 -2.14 2.59
N GLY A 59 1.18 -2.24 2.76
CA GLY A 59 2.13 -2.08 1.65
C GLY A 59 1.95 -3.13 0.56
N ARG A 60 1.62 -4.38 0.94
CA ARG A 60 1.35 -5.48 -0.02
C ARG A 60 0.09 -5.21 -0.84
N ILE A 61 -0.98 -4.74 -0.20
CA ILE A 61 -2.22 -4.31 -0.89
C ILE A 61 -1.92 -3.11 -1.79
N GLY A 62 -1.13 -2.14 -1.30
CA GLY A 62 -0.72 -0.98 -2.09
C GLY A 62 0.04 -1.35 -3.35
N ALA A 63 1.02 -2.25 -3.24
CA ALA A 63 1.78 -2.76 -4.39
C ALA A 63 0.88 -3.50 -5.39
N PHE A 64 -0.06 -4.31 -4.91
CA PHE A 64 -1.03 -4.99 -5.78
C PHE A 64 -1.94 -4.00 -6.52
N VAL A 65 -2.51 -3.03 -5.80
CA VAL A 65 -3.38 -2.00 -6.37
C VAL A 65 -2.63 -1.14 -7.41
N MET A 66 -1.35 -0.82 -7.14
CA MET A 66 -0.49 -0.13 -8.10
C MET A 66 -0.25 -0.96 -9.37
N ALA A 67 0.01 -2.26 -9.23
CA ALA A 67 0.19 -3.15 -10.37
C ALA A 67 -1.10 -3.26 -11.22
N VAL A 68 -2.27 -3.32 -10.59
CA VAL A 68 -3.56 -3.28 -11.30
C VAL A 68 -3.74 -1.95 -12.03
N GLY A 69 -3.45 -0.82 -11.39
CA GLY A 69 -3.53 0.50 -12.02
C GLY A 69 -2.65 0.60 -13.28
N PHE A 70 -1.42 0.09 -13.21
CA PHE A 70 -0.52 0.00 -14.37
C PHE A 70 -1.08 -0.90 -15.48
N ALA A 71 -1.62 -2.06 -15.13
CA ALA A 71 -2.21 -2.98 -16.12
C ALA A 71 -3.40 -2.34 -16.86
N LEU A 72 -4.22 -1.54 -16.17
CA LEU A 72 -5.32 -0.81 -16.80
C LEU A 72 -4.82 0.27 -17.77
N GLN A 73 -3.77 1.01 -17.42
CA GLN A 73 -3.15 1.99 -18.33
C GLN A 73 -2.54 1.32 -19.56
N PHE A 74 -1.89 0.17 -19.37
CA PHE A 74 -1.35 -0.62 -20.48
C PHE A 74 -2.46 -1.08 -21.43
N LEU A 75 -3.56 -1.60 -20.90
CA LEU A 75 -4.73 -1.98 -21.69
C LEU A 75 -5.33 -0.78 -22.41
N ALA A 76 -5.53 0.34 -21.72
CA ALA A 76 -6.07 1.54 -22.35
C ALA A 76 -5.20 1.98 -23.53
N THR A 77 -3.88 1.99 -23.37
CA THR A 77 -2.93 2.32 -24.44
C THR A 77 -3.07 1.37 -25.63
N LEU A 78 -3.23 0.06 -25.37
CA LEU A 78 -3.41 -0.94 -26.41
C LEU A 78 -4.74 -0.80 -27.16
N LEU A 79 -5.80 -0.36 -26.50
CA LEU A 79 -7.13 -0.16 -27.10
C LEU A 79 -7.28 1.21 -27.81
N THR A 80 -6.43 2.19 -27.48
CA THR A 80 -6.41 3.51 -28.14
C THR A 80 -5.69 3.48 -29.50
N HIS A 81 -4.84 2.48 -29.73
CA HIS A 81 -4.13 2.23 -30.98
C HIS A 81 -4.88 1.26 -31.90
#